data_AF-A0A9E5HRF8-F1
#
_entry.id   AF-A0A9E5HRF8-F1
#
_cell.length_a   1.000
_cell.length_b   1.000
_cell.length_c   1.000
_cell.angle_alpha   90.00
_cell.angle_beta   90.00
_cell.angle_gamma   90.00
#
_symmetry.space_group_name_H-M   'P 1'
#
loop_
_entity.id
_entity.type
_entity.pdbx_description
1 polymer ?
#
loop_
_entity_poly.entity_id
_entity_poly.type
_entity_poly.pdbx_seq_one_letter_code
_entity_poly.pdbx_strand_id
1 'polypeptide(L)'
;MILNMFEKLTIPNTLAAGPGPGNTDPRVLEQFSKAGLADHMHPDVLRGMKECKFMLREVWGTRNTYTFGVAGTGWSGLDAMISAVQPG
;
A
#
# COMPACT_ATOMS: atom_id res chain seq x y z
N MET A 1 -35.09 20.73 -9.57
CA MET A 1 -33.92 20.27 -8.79
C MET A 1 -32.96 19.66 -9.79
N ILE A 2 -31.92 20.40 -10.22
CA ILE A 2 -30.97 19.90 -11.22
C ILE A 2 -29.99 19.00 -10.48
N LEU A 3 -30.12 17.68 -10.68
CA LEU A 3 -29.06 16.73 -10.37
C LEU A 3 -27.94 17.01 -11.38
N ASN A 4 -26.91 17.75 -10.97
CA ASN A 4 -25.64 17.75 -11.71
C ASN A 4 -25.01 16.36 -11.56
N MET A 5 -25.35 15.46 -12.48
CA MET A 5 -24.65 14.21 -12.65
C MET A 5 -23.29 14.52 -13.28
N PHE A 6 -22.23 14.38 -12.49
CA PHE A 6 -20.88 14.46 -13.01
C PHE A 6 -20.60 13.29 -13.96
N GLU A 7 -19.89 13.55 -15.05
CA GLU A 7 -19.45 12.50 -15.97
C GLU A 7 -18.53 11.49 -15.26
N LYS A 8 -18.49 10.26 -15.76
CA LYS A 8 -17.61 9.22 -15.24
C LYS A 8 -16.14 9.67 -15.39
N LEU A 9 -15.40 9.65 -14.27
CA LEU A 9 -13.96 9.89 -14.28
C LEU A 9 -13.26 8.91 -15.23
N THR A 10 -12.57 9.45 -16.21
CA THR A 10 -11.72 8.71 -17.14
C THR A 10 -10.29 9.18 -16.94
N ILE A 11 -9.39 8.27 -16.58
CA ILE A 11 -7.98 8.56 -16.39
C ILE A 11 -7.23 8.04 -17.62
N PRO A 12 -6.58 8.90 -18.42
CA PRO A 12 -5.80 8.46 -19.57
C PRO A 12 -4.58 7.66 -19.10
N ASN A 13 -4.18 6.67 -19.90
CA ASN A 13 -2.91 5.98 -19.67
C ASN A 13 -1.76 6.93 -20.05
N THR A 14 -0.97 7.33 -19.05
CA THR A 14 0.15 8.26 -19.22
C THR A 14 1.42 7.66 -18.66
N LEU A 15 2.56 8.06 -19.25
CA LEU A 15 3.87 7.74 -18.70
C LEU A 15 4.17 8.64 -17.49
N ALA A 16 4.34 8.04 -16.32
CA ALA A 16 4.75 8.73 -15.10
C ALA A 16 6.27 8.68 -14.95
N ALA A 17 6.97 9.61 -15.62
CA ALA A 17 8.44 9.70 -15.65
C ALA A 17 9.04 10.67 -14.60
N GLY A 18 8.25 11.14 -13.64
CA GLY A 18 8.72 11.97 -12.53
C GLY A 18 9.33 11.17 -11.38
N PRO A 19 9.72 11.84 -10.27
CA PRO A 19 10.26 11.16 -9.08
C PRO A 19 9.24 10.30 -8.32
N GLY A 20 7.95 10.44 -8.64
CA GLY A 20 6.88 9.62 -8.09
C GLY A 20 5.54 10.39 -7.98
N PRO A 21 4.41 9.68 -7.85
CA PRO A 21 4.26 8.22 -8.01
C PRO A 21 4.49 7.77 -9.46
N GLY A 22 5.07 6.58 -9.65
CA GLY A 22 5.30 5.97 -10.96
C GLY A 22 4.14 5.10 -11.45
N ASN A 23 4.22 4.62 -12.68
CA ASN A 23 3.25 3.64 -13.19
C ASN A 23 3.33 2.34 -12.37
N THR A 24 2.18 1.85 -11.91
CA THR A 24 2.08 0.57 -11.19
C THR A 24 2.11 -0.60 -12.19
N ASP A 25 2.81 -1.68 -11.86
CA ASP A 25 2.84 -2.89 -12.69
C ASP A 25 1.40 -3.41 -12.91
N PRO A 26 0.99 -3.74 -14.15
CA PRO A 26 -0.36 -4.20 -14.46
C PRO A 26 -0.84 -5.37 -13.59
N ARG A 27 0.07 -6.27 -13.18
CA ARG A 27 -0.26 -7.43 -12.34
C ARG A 27 -0.75 -7.01 -10.96
N VAL A 28 -0.21 -5.92 -10.39
CA VAL A 28 -0.62 -5.40 -9.09
C VAL A 28 -2.01 -4.80 -9.16
N LEU A 29 -2.30 -4.02 -10.21
CA LEU A 29 -3.62 -3.43 -10.44
C LEU A 29 -4.68 -4.49 -10.72
N GLU A 30 -4.34 -5.52 -11.49
CA GLU A 30 -5.23 -6.65 -11.76
C GLU A 30 -5.60 -7.39 -10.45
N GLN A 31 -4.62 -7.72 -9.60
CA GLN A 31 -4.90 -8.38 -8.33
C GLN A 31 -5.69 -7.50 -7.36
N PHE A 32 -5.39 -6.20 -7.31
CA PHE A 32 -6.14 -5.25 -6.48
C PHE A 32 -7.60 -5.13 -6.90
N SER A 33 -7.86 -5.00 -8.22
CA SER A 33 -9.23 -4.86 -8.74
C SER A 33 -10.06 -6.14 -8.67
N LYS A 34 -9.41 -7.32 -8.74
CA LYS A 34 -10.08 -8.63 -8.67
C LYS A 34 -10.29 -9.13 -7.24
N ALA A 35 -9.54 -8.62 -6.26
CA ALA A 35 -9.68 -9.02 -4.88
C ALA A 35 -11.06 -8.63 -4.33
N GLY A 36 -11.73 -9.58 -3.66
CA GLY A 36 -12.94 -9.29 -2.89
C GLY A 36 -12.62 -8.49 -1.62
N LEU A 37 -13.66 -7.90 -1.01
CA LEU A 37 -13.52 -7.29 0.31
C LEU A 37 -13.31 -8.40 1.36
N ALA A 38 -12.20 -8.33 2.10
CA ALA A 38 -11.91 -9.26 3.18
C ALA A 38 -11.82 -8.50 4.51
N ASP A 39 -12.36 -9.11 5.57
CA ASP A 39 -12.16 -8.61 6.93
C ASP A 39 -10.68 -8.72 7.33
N HIS A 40 -10.22 -7.77 8.15
CA HIS A 40 -8.84 -7.69 8.61
C HIS A 40 -8.34 -8.92 9.38
N MET A 41 -9.24 -9.69 9.99
CA MET A 41 -8.92 -10.94 10.70
C MET A 41 -9.15 -12.19 9.86
N HIS A 42 -9.54 -12.05 8.59
CA HIS A 42 -9.75 -13.19 7.70
C HIS A 42 -8.44 -14.01 7.55
N PRO A 43 -8.48 -15.36 7.59
CA PRO A 43 -7.29 -16.20 7.59
C PRO A 43 -6.32 -15.92 6.43
N ASP A 44 -6.85 -15.70 5.22
CA ASP A 44 -6.03 -15.37 4.05
C ASP A 44 -5.39 -13.97 4.12
N VAL A 45 -6.05 -12.99 4.75
CA VAL A 45 -5.45 -11.67 4.99
C VAL A 45 -4.27 -11.81 5.95
N LEU A 46 -4.46 -12.53 7.05
CA LEU A 46 -3.38 -12.80 8.01
C LEU A 46 -2.23 -13.60 7.39
N ARG A 47 -2.53 -14.54 6.48
CA ARG A 47 -1.52 -15.26 5.69
C ARG A 47 -0.73 -14.30 4.80
N GLY A 48 -1.42 -13.47 4.02
CA GLY A 48 -0.79 -12.47 3.15
C GLY A 48 0.07 -11.47 3.94
N MET A 49 -0.39 -11.02 5.11
CA MET A 49 0.40 -10.18 6.00
C MET A 49 1.71 -10.87 6.42
N LYS A 50 1.66 -12.15 6.82
CA LYS A 50 2.86 -12.91 7.19
C LYS A 50 3.83 -13.08 6.01
N GLU A 51 3.32 -13.46 4.84
CA GLU A 51 4.11 -13.61 3.62
C GLU A 51 4.78 -12.29 3.22
N CYS A 52 4.05 -11.17 3.31
CA CYS A 52 4.58 -9.84 3.06
C CYS A 52 5.77 -9.50 3.96
N LYS A 53 5.74 -9.88 5.24
CA LYS A 53 6.90 -9.68 6.14
C LYS A 53 8.16 -10.40 5.65
N PHE A 54 8.03 -11.59 5.06
CA PHE A 54 9.17 -12.33 4.50
C PHE A 54 9.68 -11.70 3.20
N MET A 55 8.78 -11.34 2.29
CA MET A 55 9.15 -10.65 1.05
C MET A 55 9.83 -9.30 1.32
N LEU A 56 9.35 -8.53 2.30
CA LEU A 56 10.00 -7.28 2.71
C LEU A 56 11.42 -7.51 3.23
N ARG A 57 11.65 -8.57 4.01
CA ARG A 57 13.00 -8.90 4.49
C ARG A 57 13.98 -9.20 3.36
N GLU A 58 13.51 -9.87 2.31
CA GLU A 58 14.29 -10.12 1.11
C GLU A 58 14.65 -8.82 0.39
N VAL A 59 13.67 -7.95 0.15
CA VAL A 59 13.87 -6.64 -0.49
C VAL A 59 14.85 -5.77 0.30
N TRP A 60 14.75 -5.77 1.63
CA TRP A 60 15.61 -4.98 2.51
C TRP A 60 16.94 -5.66 2.85
N GLY A 61 17.16 -6.91 2.46
CA GLY A 61 18.36 -7.68 2.82
C GLY A 61 18.55 -7.85 4.33
N THR A 62 17.47 -8.02 5.10
CA THR A 62 17.50 -8.07 6.58
C THR A 62 16.92 -9.36 7.16
N ARG A 63 17.28 -9.68 8.40
CA ARG A 63 16.70 -10.78 9.19
C ARG A 63 15.83 -10.30 10.35
N ASN A 64 15.53 -8.99 10.42
CA ASN A 64 14.79 -8.41 11.53
C ASN A 64 13.38 -9.02 11.66
N THR A 65 12.99 -9.46 12.86
CA THR A 65 11.65 -10.01 13.10
C THR A 65 10.56 -8.96 12.87
N TYR A 66 10.84 -7.71 13.26
CA TYR A 66 9.94 -6.56 13.11
C TYR A 66 10.15 -5.87 11.75
N THR A 67 9.74 -6.56 10.69
CA THR A 67 9.67 -6.01 9.33
C THR A 67 8.23 -6.10 8.86
N PHE A 68 7.57 -4.96 8.68
CA PHE A 68 6.15 -4.86 8.33
C PHE A 68 5.87 -3.51 7.65
N GLY A 69 4.74 -3.40 6.96
CA GLY A 69 4.27 -2.14 6.38
C GLY A 69 3.43 -1.34 7.38
N VAL A 70 3.55 -0.01 7.34
CA VAL A 70 2.66 0.92 8.04
C VAL A 70 1.54 1.32 7.07
N ALA A 71 0.29 1.21 7.50
CA ALA A 71 -0.86 1.59 6.68
C ALA A 71 -0.93 3.11 6.52
N GLY A 72 -0.53 3.62 5.36
CA GLY A 72 -0.49 5.05 5.08
C GLY A 72 0.46 5.37 3.93
N THR A 73 0.91 6.63 3.89
CA THR A 73 1.94 7.06 2.93
C THR A 73 3.35 6.87 3.51
N GLY A 74 4.39 7.23 2.75
CA GLY A 74 5.76 7.25 3.27
C GLY A 74 5.91 8.09 4.56
N TRP A 75 5.14 9.18 4.69
CA TRP A 75 5.15 10.02 5.90
C TRP A 75 4.64 9.29 7.13
N SER A 76 3.61 8.44 6.99
CA SER A 76 3.10 7.64 8.10
C SER A 76 4.15 6.65 8.63
N GLY A 77 5.03 6.14 7.77
CA GLY A 77 6.17 5.33 8.18
C GLY A 77 7.20 6.13 8.97
N LEU A 78 7.47 7.37 8.54
CA LEU A 78 8.39 8.27 9.26
C LEU A 78 7.81 8.65 10.64
N ASP A 79 6.53 9.02 10.71
CA ASP A 79 5.86 9.36 11.95
C ASP A 79 5.85 8.19 12.94
N ALA A 80 5.61 6.96 12.45
CA ALA A 80 5.67 5.76 13.29
C ALA A 80 7.06 5.54 13.92
N MET A 81 8.14 5.85 13.18
CA MET A 81 9.50 5.75 13.69
C MET A 81 9.82 6.86 14.70
N ILE A 82 9.42 8.10 14.42
CA ILE A 82 9.65 9.25 15.30
C ILE A 82 8.86 9.11 16.61
N SER A 83 7.65 8.55 16.56
CA SER A 83 6.78 8.36 17.74
C SER A 83 7.39 7.44 18.80
N ALA A 84 8.43 6.66 18.47
CA ALA A 84 9.15 5.84 19.44
C ALA A 84 10.11 6.66 20.33
N VAL A 85 10.40 7.91 19.98
CA VAL A 85 11.29 8.81 20.72
C VAL A 85 10.49 9.53 21.82
N GLN A 86 10.94 9.44 23.07
CA GLN A 86 10.32 10.16 24.18
C GLN A 86 10.67 11.66 24.15
N PRO A 87 9.75 12.55 24.61
CA PRO A 87 10.10 13.92 24.91
C PRO A 87 11.24 13.99 25.93
N GLY A 88 12.15 14.96 25.76
CA GLY A 88 13.26 15.22 26.68
C GLY A 88 12.84 15.77 28.02
#